data_AF-A0A822HHC6-F1
#
_entry.id   AF-A0A822HHC6-F1
#
_cell.length_a   1.000
_cell.length_b   1.000
_cell.length_c   1.000
_cell.angle_alpha   90.00
_cell.angle_beta   90.00
_cell.angle_gamma   90.00
#
_symmetry.space_group_name_H-M   'P 1'
#
loop_
_entity.id
_entity.type
_entity.pdbx_description
1 polymer ?
#
loop_
_entity_poly.entity_id
_entity_poly.type
_entity_poly.pdbx_seq_one_letter_code
_entity_poly.pdbx_strand_id
1 'polypeptide(L)' 'RDNVNSRQQRYKNRYDKQRADPHYEINDLVLVKIHGTKAKLDPKYSLTPKVVIKKQHPIYW' A
#
# COMPACT_ATOMS: atom_id res chain seq x y z
N ARG A 1 -28.83 10.94 15.75
CA ARG A 1 -27.44 10.98 16.29
C ARG A 1 -26.57 10.21 15.30
N ASP A 2 -25.81 10.91 14.47
CA ASP A 2 -24.88 10.25 13.56
C ASP A 2 -23.72 9.67 14.37
N ASN A 3 -23.54 8.36 14.26
CA ASN A 3 -22.51 7.63 14.97
C ASN A 3 -21.16 7.91 14.28
N VAL A 4 -20.18 8.45 15.01
CA VAL A 4 -18.84 8.74 14.48
C VAL A 4 -18.24 7.52 13.78
N ASN A 5 -18.50 6.31 14.31
CA ASN A 5 -18.06 5.05 13.73
C ASN A 5 -18.66 4.79 12.34
N SER A 6 -19.94 5.12 12.13
CA SER A 6 -20.58 4.92 10.82
C SER A 6 -20.03 5.89 9.77
N ARG A 7 -19.68 7.11 10.19
CA ARG A 7 -19.04 8.11 9.33
C ARG A 7 -17.63 7.71 8.94
N GLN A 8 -16.82 7.23 9.90
CA GLN A 8 -15.47 6.72 9.64
C GLN A 8 -15.51 5.50 8.70
N GLN A 9 -16.44 4.58 8.91
CA GLN A 9 -16.61 3.42 8.03
C GLN A 9 -16.94 3.83 6.58
N ARG A 10 -17.80 4.83 6.40
CA ARG A 10 -18.14 5.34 5.05
C ARG A 10 -16.92 5.98 4.36
N TYR A 11 -16.10 6.73 5.10
CA TYR A 11 -14.87 7.29 4.54
C TYR A 11 -13.87 6.21 4.16
N LYS A 12 -13.67 5.20 5.02
CA LYS A 12 -12.84 4.02 4.70
C LYS A 12 -13.33 3.34 3.42
N ASN A 13 -14.63 3.03 3.32
CA ASN A 13 -15.19 2.35 2.16
C ASN A 13 -15.03 3.17 0.86
N ARG A 14 -15.23 4.50 0.93
CA ARG A 14 -15.02 5.37 -0.24
C ARG A 14 -13.55 5.38 -0.66
N TYR A 15 -12.65 5.48 0.31
CA TYR A 15 -11.21 5.51 0.06
C TYR A 15 -10.71 4.18 -0.52
N ASP A 16 -11.11 3.05 0.07
CA ASP A 16 -10.75 1.71 -0.41
C ASP A 16 -11.28 1.47 -1.84
N LYS A 17 -12.48 1.99 -2.17
CA LYS A 17 -13.06 1.85 -3.51
C LYS A 17 -12.33 2.67 -4.59
N GLN A 18 -11.74 3.81 -4.22
CA GLN A 18 -11.11 4.74 -5.15
C GLN A 18 -9.58 4.66 -5.13
N ARG A 19 -9.01 3.70 -4.42
CA ARG A 19 -7.58 3.56 -4.28
C ARG A 19 -6.96 3.04 -5.57
N ALA A 20 -5.99 3.80 -6.09
CA ALA A 20 -5.22 3.41 -7.28
C ALA A 20 -4.04 2.49 -6.96
N ASP A 21 -3.55 2.52 -5.71
CA ASP A 21 -2.39 1.74 -5.31
C ASP A 21 -2.78 0.28 -4.98
N PRO A 22 -1.94 -0.70 -5.37
CA PRO A 22 -2.17 -2.11 -5.03
C PRO A 22 -2.16 -2.33 -3.52
N HIS A 23 -3.10 -3.14 -3.05
CA HIS A 23 -3.17 -3.58 -1.67
C HIS A 23 -2.36 -4.86 -1.49
N TYR A 24 -1.51 -4.87 -0.48
CA TYR A 24 -0.76 -6.05 -0.06
C TYR A 24 -1.25 -6.52 1.30
N GLU A 25 -1.47 -7.82 1.43
CA GLU A 25 -1.74 -8.51 2.67
C GLU A 25 -0.46 -8.79 3.47
N ILE A 26 -0.58 -9.02 4.78
CA ILE A 26 0.56 -9.47 5.56
C ILE A 26 0.89 -10.89 5.07
N ASN A 27 2.19 -11.18 4.94
CA ASN A 27 2.75 -12.39 4.33
C ASN A 27 2.72 -12.46 2.80
N ASP A 28 2.24 -11.42 2.11
CA ASP A 28 2.38 -11.36 0.66
C ASP A 28 3.85 -11.26 0.24
N LEU A 29 4.17 -11.93 -0.86
CA LEU A 29 5.49 -11.96 -1.45
C LEU A 29 5.58 -10.90 -2.56
N VAL A 30 6.37 -9.85 -2.34
CA VAL A 30 6.41 -8.66 -3.21
C VAL A 30 7.84 -8.31 -3.64
N LEU A 31 7.97 -7.66 -4.80
CA LEU A 31 9.24 -7.08 -5.25
C LEU A 31 9.26 -5.58 -4.98
N VAL A 32 10.37 -5.06 -4.45
CA VAL A 32 10.48 -3.64 -4.10
C VAL A 32 11.11 -2.87 -5.24
N LYS A 33 10.50 -1.75 -5.63
CA LYS A 33 11.06 -0.84 -6.64
C LYS A 33 12.34 -0.22 -6.09
N ILE A 34 13.45 -0.37 -6.82
CA ILE A 34 14.74 0.22 -6.44
C ILE A 34 14.72 1.71 -6.85
N HIS A 35 15.06 2.63 -5.95
CA HIS A 35 15.17 4.07 -6.23
C HIS A 35 16.65 4.49 -6.20
N GLY A 36 17.15 5.20 -7.23
CA GLY A 36 18.55 5.61 -7.36
C GLY A 36 18.90 6.10 -8.77
N THR A 37 20.14 6.56 -8.99
CA THR A 37 20.68 6.90 -10.33
C THR A 37 20.88 5.61 -11.13
N LYS A 38 20.00 5.35 -12.11
CA LYS A 38 20.00 4.09 -12.87
C LYS A 38 20.58 4.27 -14.26
N ALA A 39 21.34 3.30 -14.71
CA ALA A 39 21.58 3.06 -16.13
C ALA A 39 20.34 2.45 -16.79
N LYS A 40 20.25 2.54 -18.13
CA LYS A 40 19.08 2.07 -18.90
C LYS A 40 18.74 0.58 -18.71
N LEU A 41 19.75 -0.23 -18.34
CA LEU A 41 19.65 -1.68 -18.20
C LEU A 41 19.51 -2.16 -16.75
N ASP A 42 19.53 -1.25 -15.77
CA ASP A 42 19.46 -1.65 -14.37
C ASP A 42 18.06 -2.18 -13.99
N PRO A 43 17.99 -3.22 -13.14
CA PRO A 43 16.72 -3.80 -12.74
C PRO A 43 15.82 -2.76 -12.04
N LYS A 44 14.55 -2.75 -12.43
CA LYS A 44 13.55 -1.82 -11.88
C LYS A 44 13.12 -2.21 -10.47
N TYR A 45 13.13 -3.50 -10.17
CA TYR A 45 12.69 -4.09 -8.90
C TYR A 45 13.82 -4.93 -8.28
N SER A 46 13.68 -5.28 -7.00
CA SER A 46 14.61 -6.16 -6.29
C SER A 46 14.69 -7.53 -6.96
N LEU A 47 15.89 -8.13 -6.98
CA LEU A 47 16.09 -9.48 -7.51
C LEU A 47 15.47 -10.55 -6.59
N THR A 48 15.53 -10.30 -5.29
CA THR A 48 14.94 -11.17 -4.27
C THR A 48 13.58 -10.65 -3.85
N PRO A 49 12.55 -11.51 -3.80
CA PRO A 49 11.26 -11.14 -3.23
C PRO A 49 11.36 -10.91 -1.72
N LYS A 50 10.50 -10.04 -1.22
CA LYS A 50 10.40 -9.69 0.20
C LYS A 50 8.98 -10.00 0.70
N VAL A 51 8.87 -10.31 1.98
CA VAL A 51 7.59 -10.59 2.63
C VAL A 51 7.07 -9.33 3.30
N VAL A 52 5.79 -9.02 3.13
CA VAL A 52 5.14 -7.90 3.82
C VAL A 52 4.91 -8.27 5.29
N ILE A 53 5.68 -7.65 6.18
CA ILE A 53 5.61 -7.91 7.64
C ILE A 53 4.62 -6.99 8.38
N LYS A 54 4.34 -5.81 7.82
CA LYS A 54 3.48 -4.81 8.47
C LYS A 54 2.84 -3.92 7.42
N LYS A 55 1.54 -3.65 7.61
CA LYS A 55 0.84 -2.61 6.85
C LYS A 55 0.84 -1.32 7.64
N GLN A 56 1.29 -0.25 7.01
CA GLN A 56 1.09 1.10 7.55
C GLN A 56 -0.07 1.73 6.78
N HIS A 57 -1.24 1.78 7.42
CA HIS A 57 -2.36 2.52 6.86
C HIS A 57 -2.19 4.00 7.22
N PRO A 58 -2.28 4.93 6.25
CA PRO A 58 -2.28 6.35 6.55
C PRO A 58 -3.44 6.67 7.48
N ILE A 59 -3.15 7.38 8.57
CA ILE A 59 -4.15 7.88 9.49
C ILE A 59 -4.69 9.18 8.88
N TYR A 60 -5.95 9.17 8.48
CA TYR A 60 -6.65 10.38 8.03
C TYR A 60 -7.22 11.08 9.26
N TRP A 61 -6.69 12.28 9.54
CA TRP A 61 -7.20 13.18 10.59
C TRP A 61 -8.44 13.91 10.09
#